data_AF-A0A7S1CST5-F1
#
_entry.id   AF-A0A7S1CST5-F1
#
_cell.length_a   1.000
_cell.length_b   1.000
_cell.length_c   1.000
_cell.angle_alpha   90.00
_cell.angle_beta   90.00
_cell.angle_gamma   90.00
#
_symmetry.space_group_name_H-M   'P 1'
#
loop_
_entity.id
_entity.type
_entity.pdbx_description
1 polymer ?
#
loop_
_entity_poly.entity_id
_entity_poly.type
_entity_poly.pdbx_seq_one_letter_code
_entity_poly.pdbx_strand_id
1 'polypeptide(L)'
;VRAVRNPIEFNSIPGIIEAVPGGRSEMLISVKLGIPLKRENSSEPMEVNLNEVAKVFPYGRLMPIQTVVGGLTFNTGRIVRELGDVDDLAVCVAACVSIGYDNGERGGEEM
;
A
#
# COMPACT_ATOMS: atom_id res chain seq x y z
N VAL A 1 -2.61 2.69 6.03
CA VAL A 1 -3.81 1.80 6.15
C VAL A 1 -4.93 2.21 5.19
N ARG A 2 -5.54 3.40 5.29
CA ARG A 2 -6.67 3.81 4.43
C ARG A 2 -6.41 3.63 2.92
N ALA A 3 -5.21 4.03 2.47
CA ALA A 3 -4.80 3.95 1.06
C ALA A 3 -4.79 2.52 0.47
N VAL A 4 -4.50 1.48 1.28
CA VAL A 4 -4.52 0.07 0.82
C VAL A 4 -5.86 -0.62 1.07
N ARG A 5 -6.64 -0.13 2.03
CA ARG A 5 -7.94 -0.70 2.36
C ARG A 5 -9.00 -0.37 1.29
N ASN A 6 -9.00 0.87 0.81
CA ASN A 6 -9.95 1.33 -0.19
C ASN A 6 -9.90 0.55 -1.52
N PRO A 7 -8.71 0.20 -2.07
CA PRO A 7 -8.64 -0.65 -3.27
C PRO A 7 -9.09 -2.10 -3.06
N ILE A 8 -8.98 -2.66 -1.86
CA ILE A 8 -9.25 -4.10 -1.60
C ILE A 8 -10.69 -4.34 -1.19
N GLU A 9 -11.28 -3.44 -0.40
CA GLU A 9 -12.68 -3.59 0.05
C GLU A 9 -13.68 -3.40 -1.11
N PHE A 10 -13.37 -2.54 -2.07
CA PHE A 10 -14.29 -2.22 -3.18
C PHE A 10 -14.02 -3.00 -4.47
N ASN A 11 -12.81 -3.54 -4.68
CA ASN A 11 -12.55 -4.44 -5.79
C ASN A 11 -12.77 -5.87 -5.34
N SER A 12 -13.94 -6.42 -5.65
CA SER A 12 -14.07 -7.87 -5.71
C SER A 12 -13.18 -8.36 -6.85
N ILE A 13 -12.27 -9.28 -6.56
CA ILE A 13 -11.42 -9.91 -7.58
C ILE A 13 -11.78 -11.41 -7.70
N PRO A 14 -13.02 -11.78 -8.11
CA PRO A 14 -13.38 -13.18 -8.25
C PRO A 14 -12.59 -13.87 -9.36
N GLY A 15 -12.40 -13.18 -10.50
CA GLY A 15 -11.80 -13.78 -11.70
C GLY A 15 -10.30 -14.07 -11.61
N ILE A 16 -9.55 -13.36 -10.75
CA ILE A 16 -8.11 -13.64 -10.62
C ILE A 16 -7.83 -14.95 -9.88
N ILE A 17 -8.77 -15.39 -9.03
CA ILE A 17 -8.62 -16.62 -8.26
C ILE A 17 -8.64 -17.84 -9.19
N GLU A 18 -9.45 -17.80 -10.24
CA GLU A 18 -9.52 -18.84 -11.26
C GLU A 18 -8.27 -18.88 -12.14
N ALA A 19 -7.58 -17.75 -12.28
CA ALA A 19 -6.36 -17.62 -13.06
C ALA A 19 -5.08 -17.97 -12.28
N VAL A 20 -5.16 -18.14 -10.95
CA VAL A 20 -4.01 -18.49 -10.10
C VAL A 20 -3.98 -20.01 -9.86
N PRO A 21 -2.95 -20.73 -10.34
CA PRO A 21 -2.71 -22.12 -9.97
C PRO A 21 -2.57 -22.23 -8.44
N GLY A 22 -3.42 -23.02 -7.79
CA GLY A 22 -3.45 -23.12 -6.32
C GLY A 22 -4.39 -22.13 -5.62
N GLY A 23 -5.12 -21.30 -6.36
CA GLY A 23 -6.20 -20.46 -5.85
C GLY A 23 -5.75 -19.35 -4.91
N ARG A 24 -6.59 -18.97 -3.95
CA ARG A 24 -6.35 -17.82 -3.04
C ARG A 24 -5.11 -17.95 -2.16
N SER A 25 -4.66 -19.17 -1.84
CA SER A 25 -3.50 -19.39 -0.96
C SER A 25 -2.16 -19.13 -1.65
N GLU A 26 -2.06 -19.39 -2.95
CA GLU A 26 -0.85 -19.18 -3.75
C GLU A 26 -0.75 -17.77 -4.35
N MET A 27 -1.70 -16.91 -3.99
CA MET A 27 -1.72 -15.52 -4.42
C MET A 27 -0.57 -14.73 -3.79
N LEU A 28 0.32 -14.17 -4.60
CA LEU A 28 1.36 -13.25 -4.16
C LEU A 28 0.84 -11.82 -4.21
N ILE A 29 0.90 -11.13 -3.08
CA ILE A 29 0.44 -9.74 -2.96
C ILE A 29 1.65 -8.83 -2.84
N SER A 30 1.85 -7.98 -3.83
CA SER A 30 2.89 -6.94 -3.82
C SER A 30 2.27 -5.60 -3.51
N VAL A 31 2.85 -4.87 -2.55
CA VAL A 31 2.37 -3.56 -2.11
C VAL A 31 3.49 -2.54 -2.23
N LYS A 32 3.22 -1.44 -2.93
CA LYS A 32 4.11 -0.29 -3.01
C LYS A 32 3.40 0.97 -2.53
N LEU A 33 3.98 1.65 -1.54
CA LEU A 33 3.44 2.86 -0.94
C LEU A 33 4.29 4.08 -1.33
N GLY A 34 3.64 5.10 -1.89
CA GLY A 34 4.20 6.43 -2.07
C GLY A 34 3.88 7.29 -0.85
N ILE A 35 4.88 7.51 0.00
CA ILE A 35 4.75 8.20 1.28
C ILE A 35 5.39 9.59 1.15
N PRO A 36 4.69 10.66 1.55
CA PRO A 36 5.24 12.00 1.45
C PRO A 36 6.36 12.23 2.45
N LEU A 37 7.15 13.25 2.17
CA LEU A 37 8.22 13.70 3.03
C LEU A 37 7.63 14.30 4.32
N LYS A 38 8.36 14.15 5.42
CA LYS A 38 7.97 14.72 6.71
C LYS A 38 7.83 16.25 6.66
N ARG A 39 8.63 16.89 5.80
CA ARG A 39 8.63 18.33 5.48
C ARG A 39 9.01 18.50 4.01
N GLU A 40 8.52 19.54 3.33
CA GLU A 40 8.80 19.80 1.91
C GLU A 40 10.30 19.78 1.55
N ASN A 41 11.17 20.24 2.45
CA ASN A 41 12.62 20.31 2.25
C ASN A 41 13.41 19.20 2.96
N SER A 42 12.76 18.10 3.33
CA SER A 42 13.41 16.96 3.98
C SER A 42 13.62 15.82 3.00
N SER A 43 14.65 15.01 3.21
CA SER A 43 14.82 13.74 2.47
C SER A 43 14.14 12.55 3.17
N GLU A 44 13.56 12.77 4.35
CA GLU A 44 12.98 11.72 5.19
C GLU A 44 11.47 11.57 4.92
N PRO A 45 10.99 10.39 4.49
CA PRO A 45 9.57 10.12 4.39
C PRO A 45 8.92 10.10 5.78
N MET A 46 7.61 10.33 5.82
CA MET A 46 6.83 10.14 7.05
C MET A 46 6.90 8.68 7.53
N GLU A 47 6.82 8.50 8.85
CA GLU A 47 6.82 7.18 9.46
C GLU A 47 5.50 6.45 9.20
N VAL A 48 5.60 5.17 8.83
CA VAL A 48 4.44 4.30 8.58
C VAL A 48 4.62 2.98 9.33
N ASN A 49 3.62 2.60 10.11
CA ASN A 49 3.58 1.28 10.72
C ASN A 49 3.17 0.23 9.68
N LEU A 50 4.16 -0.45 9.10
CA LEU A 50 3.96 -1.46 8.06
C LEU A 50 3.22 -2.70 8.58
N ASN A 51 3.31 -3.02 9.88
CA ASN A 51 2.57 -4.15 10.46
C ASN A 51 1.05 -3.88 10.44
N GLU A 52 0.64 -2.64 10.72
CA GLU A 52 -0.78 -2.26 10.61
C GLU A 52 -1.28 -2.25 9.16
N VAL A 53 -0.40 -1.93 8.20
CA VAL A 53 -0.74 -2.04 6.77
C VAL A 53 -0.90 -3.51 6.37
N ALA A 54 -0.01 -4.40 6.82
CA ALA A 54 -0.05 -5.82 6.50
C ALA A 54 -1.34 -6.51 6.98
N LYS A 55 -1.88 -6.11 8.13
CA LYS A 55 -3.14 -6.63 8.68
C LYS A 55 -4.37 -6.42 7.77
N VAL A 56 -4.28 -5.51 6.80
CA VAL A 56 -5.38 -5.22 5.85
C VAL A 56 -5.58 -6.36 4.84
N PHE A 57 -4.60 -7.24 4.66
CA PHE A 57 -4.63 -8.32 3.67
C PHE A 57 -4.98 -9.65 4.36
N PRO A 58 -6.25 -10.14 4.30
CA PRO A 58 -6.68 -11.31 5.06
C PRO A 58 -6.36 -12.66 4.39
N TYR A 59 -5.81 -12.64 3.17
CA TYR A 59 -5.50 -13.84 2.38
C TYR A 59 -4.28 -13.57 1.48
N GLY A 60 -3.77 -14.64 0.87
CA GLY A 60 -2.56 -14.61 0.04
C GLY A 60 -1.28 -14.46 0.86
N ARG A 61 -0.15 -14.58 0.18
CA ARG A 61 1.18 -14.33 0.75
C ARG A 61 1.57 -12.89 0.45
N LEU A 62 1.65 -12.08 1.50
CA LEU A 62 2.11 -10.70 1.40
C LEU A 62 3.64 -10.67 1.22
N MET A 63 4.08 -10.09 0.10
CA MET A 63 5.48 -9.78 -0.16
C MET A 63 5.92 -8.57 0.69
N PRO A 64 7.23 -8.39 0.93
CA PRO A 64 7.72 -7.22 1.66
C PRO A 64 7.16 -5.92 1.10
N ILE A 65 6.51 -5.13 1.97
CA ILE A 65 5.90 -3.86 1.57
C ILE A 65 7.02 -2.89 1.18
N GLN A 66 6.97 -2.40 -0.05
CA GLN A 66 7.92 -1.42 -0.55
C GLN A 66 7.42 -0.01 -0.26
N THR A 67 8.33 0.87 0.16
CA THR A 67 8.05 2.29 0.39
C THR A 67 8.95 3.13 -0.49
N VAL A 68 8.37 4.16 -1.10
CA VAL A 68 9.09 5.17 -1.87
C VAL A 68 8.61 6.56 -1.47
N VAL A 69 9.46 7.57 -1.65
CA VAL A 69 9.05 8.97 -1.52
C VAL A 69 8.05 9.28 -2.64
N GLY A 70 6.88 9.82 -2.28
CA GLY A 70 5.80 10.14 -3.21
C GLY A 70 4.55 10.61 -2.48
N GLY A 71 3.37 10.53 -3.09
CA GLY A 71 2.14 11.01 -2.46
C GLY A 71 2.07 12.54 -2.42
N LEU A 72 1.32 13.09 -1.47
CA LEU A 72 1.08 14.53 -1.36
C LEU A 72 0.85 14.96 0.09
N THR A 73 1.42 16.10 0.46
CA THR A 73 1.08 16.85 1.67
C THR A 73 0.51 18.21 1.27
N PHE A 74 -0.46 18.71 2.03
CA PHE A 74 -1.03 20.03 1.80
C PHE A 74 -1.48 20.66 3.11
N ASN A 75 -1.08 21.91 3.36
CA ASN A 75 -1.60 22.68 4.51
C ASN A 75 -2.97 23.24 4.16
N THR A 76 -3.97 22.82 4.92
CA THR A 76 -5.37 23.22 4.74
C THR A 76 -5.64 24.64 5.21
N GLY A 77 -4.75 25.22 6.03
CA GLY A 77 -4.91 26.56 6.61
C GLY A 77 -6.01 26.68 7.67
N ARG A 78 -6.65 25.56 8.05
CA ARG A 78 -7.70 25.52 9.08
C ARG A 78 -7.64 24.20 9.84
N ILE A 79 -7.64 24.29 11.17
CA ILE A 79 -7.73 23.14 12.07
C ILE A 79 -9.20 22.98 12.48
N VAL A 80 -9.85 21.87 12.10
CA VAL A 80 -11.23 21.57 12.50
C VAL A 80 -11.23 20.54 13.62
N ARG A 81 -11.12 21.02 14.86
CA ARG A 81 -11.02 20.15 16.04
C ARG A 81 -12.22 19.21 16.22
N GLU A 82 -13.43 19.60 15.77
CA GLU A 82 -14.60 18.72 15.83
C GLU A 82 -14.46 17.48 14.94
N LEU A 83 -13.64 17.54 13.88
CA LEU A 83 -13.32 16.41 13.01
C LEU A 83 -12.11 15.60 13.50
N GLY A 84 -11.50 16.02 14.61
CA GLY A 84 -10.34 15.38 15.21
C GLY A 84 -8.99 15.83 14.66
N ASP A 85 -8.94 16.96 13.94
CA ASP A 85 -7.68 17.51 13.43
C ASP A 85 -6.77 17.94 14.59
N VAL A 86 -5.51 17.49 14.52
CA VAL A 86 -4.46 17.87 15.48
C VAL A 86 -3.67 19.08 14.98
N ASP A 87 -3.47 19.17 13.67
CA ASP A 87 -2.82 20.27 12.95
C ASP A 87 -3.57 20.55 11.64
N ASP A 88 -3.02 21.42 10.79
CA ASP A 88 -3.63 21.78 9.50
C ASP A 88 -3.08 20.94 8.33
N LEU A 89 -2.32 19.88 8.61
CA LEU A 89 -1.60 19.11 7.60
C LEU A 89 -2.47 17.96 7.06
N ALA A 90 -2.87 18.06 5.79
CA ALA A 90 -3.46 16.94 5.07
C ALA A 90 -2.37 16.06 4.44
N VAL A 91 -2.56 14.74 4.55
CA VAL A 91 -1.63 13.74 4.02
C VAL A 91 -2.35 12.76 3.11
N CYS A 92 -1.86 12.65 1.87
CA CYS A 92 -2.32 11.71 0.86
C CYS A 92 -1.21 10.72 0.53
N VAL A 93 -1.47 9.44 0.79
CA VAL A 93 -0.55 8.34 0.47
C VAL A 93 -1.06 7.63 -0.78
N ALA A 94 -0.19 7.45 -1.78
CA ALA A 94 -0.50 6.61 -2.93
C ALA A 94 -0.20 5.15 -2.58
N ALA A 95 -1.09 4.24 -2.95
CA ALA A 95 -0.87 2.80 -2.79
C ALA A 95 -1.10 2.08 -4.11
N CYS A 96 -0.14 1.26 -4.51
CA CYS A 96 -0.29 0.30 -5.58
C CYS A 96 -0.31 -1.09 -4.96
N VAL A 97 -1.39 -1.83 -5.21
CA VAL A 97 -1.55 -3.22 -4.80
C VAL A 97 -1.63 -4.05 -6.06
N SER A 98 -0.72 -5.01 -6.20
CA SER A 98 -0.67 -5.91 -7.34
C SER A 98 -0.77 -7.34 -6.87
N ILE A 99 -1.51 -8.14 -7.64
CA ILE A 99 -1.71 -9.56 -7.39
C ILE A 99 -1.02 -10.33 -8.50
N GLY A 100 -0.23 -11.31 -8.11
CA GLY A 100 0.39 -12.25 -9.02
C GLY A 100 0.44 -13.65 -8.42
N TYR A 101 1.13 -14.53 -9.11
CA TYR A 101 1.42 -15.90 -8.70
C TYR A 101 2.78 -16.28 -9.25
N ASP A 102 3.43 -17.27 -8.65
CA ASP A 102 4.72 -17.76 -9.14
C ASP A 102 4.50 -18.80 -10.24
N ASN A 103 5.00 -18.51 -11.44
CA ASN A 103 4.97 -19.43 -12.59
C ASN A 103 6.19 -20.35 -12.64
N GLY A 104 7.14 -20.23 -11.70
CA GLY A 104 8.38 -21.00 -11.72
C GLY A 104 9.35 -20.60 -12.83
N GLU A 105 9.03 -19.59 -13.64
CA GLU A 105 9.87 -19.13 -14.77
C GLU A 105 10.96 -18.11 -14.34
N ARG A 106 10.97 -17.64 -13.09
CA ARG A 106 11.99 -16.71 -12.55
C ARG A 106 13.28 -17.40 -12.06
N GLY A 107 13.70 -18.47 -12.71
CA GLY A 107 14.92 -19.22 -12.40
C GLY A 107 16.05 -19.07 -13.43
N GLY A 108 16.01 -18.07 -14.32
CA GLY A 108 16.84 -18.04 -15.53
C GLY A 108 17.67 -16.78 -15.80
N GLU A 109 17.80 -15.83 -14.88
CA GLU A 109 18.69 -14.67 -15.07
C GLU A 109 19.48 -14.35 -13.79
N GLU A 110 20.41 -15.25 -13.46
CA GLU A 110 21.67 -14.87 -12.81
C GLU A 110 22.82 -15.33 -13.74
N MET A 111 23.38 -14.38 -14.50
CA MET A 111 24.79 -14.35 -14.93
C MET A 111 25.22 -12.90 -15.14
#